data_AF-F0J8W3-F1
#
_entry.id   AF-F0J8W3-F1
#
_cell.length_a   1.000
_cell.length_b   1.000
_cell.length_c   1.000
_cell.angle_alpha   90.00
_cell.angle_beta   90.00
_cell.angle_gamma   90.00
#
_symmetry.space_group_name_H-M   'P 1'
#
loop_
_entity.id
_entity.type
_entity.pdbx_description
1 polymer ?
#
loop_
_entity_poly.entity_id
_entity_poly.type
_entity_poly.pdbx_seq_one_letter_code
_entity_poly.pdbx_strand_id
1 'polypeptide(L)'
;MLQIAAFNHFFRLPATTILRVSLPAASSRPSSTQPAFTKDGREILHVPNEPPERDLVNFPRLKRPLYPGKVRMGFIPDEWFQAFYQKTGVTGPYLFGTGLSVYLLSKEIMVVEHEFVTGVTLAIMTVYAVKKFG
;
A
#
# COMPACT_ATOMS: atom_id res chain seq x y z
N MET A 1 12.34 21.02 -57.15
CA MET A 1 11.55 20.17 -56.23
C MET A 1 12.52 19.51 -55.28
N LEU A 2 12.80 20.14 -54.15
CA LEU A 2 12.19 19.88 -52.83
C LEU A 2 12.96 18.77 -52.07
N GLN A 3 13.44 19.14 -50.86
CA GLN A 3 13.90 18.29 -49.74
C GLN A 3 15.23 17.54 -49.86
N ILE A 4 16.35 18.12 -49.36
CA ILE A 4 17.47 17.35 -48.78
C ILE A 4 18.14 18.14 -47.63
N ALA A 5 17.95 17.62 -46.41
CA ALA A 5 18.89 17.55 -45.29
C ALA A 5 19.91 18.68 -45.04
N ALA A 6 19.62 19.58 -44.09
CA ALA A 6 20.64 20.25 -43.27
C ALA A 6 20.02 21.02 -42.09
N PHE A 7 19.38 20.33 -41.14
CA PHE A 7 19.00 20.96 -39.87
C PHE A 7 19.09 19.96 -38.72
N ASN A 8 20.27 19.35 -38.56
CA ASN A 8 20.56 18.50 -37.41
C ASN A 8 22.03 18.67 -36.98
N HIS A 9 22.43 19.93 -36.76
CA HIS A 9 23.81 20.24 -36.38
C HIS A 9 23.88 21.42 -35.40
N PHE A 10 23.20 21.33 -34.26
CA PHE A 10 23.44 22.22 -33.12
C PHE A 10 23.29 21.51 -31.76
N PHE A 11 23.75 20.26 -31.67
CA PHE A 11 23.89 19.57 -30.39
C PHE A 11 25.29 18.97 -30.25
N ARG A 12 26.29 19.84 -30.07
CA ARG A 12 27.61 19.46 -29.55
C ARG A 12 28.23 20.63 -28.78
N LEU A 13 28.00 20.65 -27.47
CA LEU A 13 28.91 21.28 -26.52
C LEU A 13 29.40 20.19 -25.55
N PRO A 14 30.63 19.69 -25.73
CA PRO A 14 31.36 18.97 -24.69
C PRO A 14 32.19 20.00 -23.91
N ALA A 15 31.82 20.25 -22.66
CA ALA A 15 32.64 21.07 -21.77
C ALA A 15 32.47 20.59 -20.33
N THR A 16 33.37 19.68 -19.99
CA THR A 16 33.82 19.29 -18.66
C THR A 16 34.00 20.52 -17.75
N THR A 17 32.94 21.01 -17.10
CA THR A 17 33.03 21.96 -15.97
C THR A 17 31.74 21.87 -15.16
N ILE A 18 31.67 20.91 -14.24
CA ILE A 18 30.78 21.01 -13.08
C ILE A 18 31.68 21.09 -11.86
N LEU A 19 31.80 22.31 -11.36
CA LEU A 19 32.43 22.68 -10.09
C LEU A 19 31.91 21.76 -8.98
N ARG A 20 32.79 20.89 -8.46
CA ARG A 20 32.58 20.20 -7.19
C ARG A 20 32.67 21.24 -6.06
N VAL A 21 31.52 21.77 -5.65
CA VAL A 21 31.39 22.44 -4.36
C VAL A 21 31.40 21.34 -3.30
N SER A 22 32.54 21.19 -2.64
CA SER A 22 32.72 20.34 -1.47
C SER A 22 31.89 20.91 -0.32
N LEU A 23 30.68 20.37 -0.10
CA LEU A 23 29.97 20.57 1.16
C LEU A 23 30.76 19.89 2.29
N PRO A 24 31.05 20.56 3.41
CA PRO A 24 31.62 19.90 4.56
C PRO A 24 30.64 18.84 5.04
N ALA A 25 31.14 17.61 5.20
CA ALA A 25 30.44 16.53 5.85
C ALA A 25 30.14 16.94 7.30
N ALA A 26 28.99 17.59 7.49
CA ALA A 26 28.38 17.69 8.79
C ALA A 26 28.06 16.27 9.22
N SER A 27 28.90 15.75 10.11
CA SER A 27 28.61 14.58 10.93
C SER A 27 27.27 14.83 11.61
N SER A 28 26.18 14.35 11.00
CA SER A 28 24.95 14.12 11.73
C SER A 28 25.28 13.02 12.72
N ARG A 29 25.48 13.41 13.99
CA ARG A 29 25.39 12.48 15.11
C ARG A 29 24.20 11.56 14.86
N PRO A 30 24.35 10.23 14.82
CA PRO A 30 23.19 9.37 14.89
C PRO A 30 22.60 9.59 16.28
N SER A 31 21.57 10.45 16.41
CA SER A 31 20.70 10.40 17.57
C SER A 31 20.17 8.97 17.63
N SER A 32 20.38 8.31 18.75
CA SER A 32 20.15 6.90 19.04
C SER A 32 18.68 6.43 18.95
N THR A 33 17.86 7.04 18.11
CA THR A 33 16.48 6.62 17.87
C THR A 33 16.42 5.78 16.59
N GLN A 34 17.12 4.65 16.57
CA GLN A 34 16.73 3.60 15.63
C GLN A 34 15.50 2.87 16.21
N PRO A 35 14.44 2.63 15.43
CA PRO A 35 13.28 1.90 15.90
C PRO A 35 13.69 0.46 16.21
N ALA A 36 13.68 0.09 17.49
CA ALA A 36 13.87 -1.30 17.88
C ALA A 36 12.70 -2.12 17.32
N PHE A 37 13.02 -3.24 16.68
CA PHE A 37 12.07 -4.06 15.94
C PHE A 37 11.93 -5.42 16.63
N THR A 38 10.70 -5.81 16.93
CA THR A 38 10.40 -7.15 17.44
C THR A 38 10.65 -8.20 16.35
N LYS A 39 11.01 -9.44 16.74
CA LYS A 39 11.19 -10.59 15.83
C LYS A 39 10.06 -10.77 14.82
N ASP A 40 8.84 -10.38 15.20
CA ASP A 40 7.61 -10.49 14.40
C ASP A 40 7.40 -9.41 13.33
N GLY A 41 8.25 -8.38 13.24
CA GLY A 41 7.98 -7.33 12.25
C GLY A 41 7.54 -5.97 12.81
N ARG A 42 7.44 -5.82 14.13
CA ARG A 42 6.70 -4.71 14.75
C ARG A 42 7.63 -3.68 15.40
N GLU A 43 7.39 -2.40 15.10
CA GLU A 43 8.14 -1.29 15.69
C GLU A 43 7.80 -1.13 17.18
N ILE A 44 8.81 -1.00 18.03
CA ILE A 44 8.67 -0.76 19.46
C ILE A 44 8.52 0.75 19.68
N LEU A 45 7.48 1.12 20.44
CA LEU A 45 7.24 2.50 20.84
C LEU A 45 8.25 2.89 21.91
N HIS A 46 9.17 3.80 21.56
CA HIS A 46 10.11 4.38 22.51
C HIS A 46 9.44 5.57 23.22
N VAL A 47 9.08 5.41 24.49
CA VAL A 47 8.60 6.52 25.34
C VAL A 47 9.81 7.10 26.08
N PRO A 48 10.05 8.43 26.02
CA PRO A 48 11.04 9.06 26.88
C PRO A 48 10.60 8.95 28.35
N ASN A 49 11.49 8.44 29.22
CA ASN A 49 11.32 8.36 30.67
C ASN A 49 10.27 7.34 31.17
N GLU A 50 10.46 6.06 30.84
CA GLU A 50 9.67 4.97 31.41
C GLU A 50 10.16 4.59 32.82
N PRO A 51 9.27 4.28 33.78
CA PRO A 51 9.67 3.89 35.12
C PRO A 51 10.55 2.62 35.06
N PRO A 52 11.66 2.57 35.82
CA PRO A 52 12.62 1.47 35.77
C PRO A 52 12.05 0.12 36.26
N GLU A 53 10.88 0.14 36.90
CA GLU A 53 10.14 -1.02 37.38
C GLU A 53 9.49 -1.82 36.23
N ARG A 54 9.30 -1.20 35.06
CA ARG A 54 8.65 -1.85 33.92
C ARG A 54 9.64 -2.71 33.14
N ASP A 55 9.35 -3.99 33.00
CA ASP A 55 10.09 -4.88 32.12
C ASP A 55 9.83 -4.58 30.63
N LEU A 56 10.78 -3.87 30.01
CA LEU A 56 10.79 -3.54 28.57
C LEU A 56 11.36 -4.65 27.70
N VAL A 57 12.10 -5.59 28.29
CA VAL A 57 12.80 -6.65 27.54
C VAL A 57 11.82 -7.75 27.20
N ASN A 58 11.00 -8.19 28.16
CA ASN A 58 10.00 -9.22 27.91
C ASN A 58 8.69 -8.66 27.33
N PHE A 59 8.34 -7.42 27.68
CA PHE A 59 7.08 -6.80 27.27
C PHE A 59 7.27 -5.41 26.64
N PRO A 60 7.82 -5.30 25.42
CA PRO A 60 7.94 -4.01 24.72
C PRO A 60 6.56 -3.43 24.35
N ARG A 61 6.42 -2.08 24.34
CA ARG A 61 5.20 -1.41 23.82
C ARG A 61 5.23 -1.46 22.30
N LEU A 62 4.19 -1.97 21.66
CA LEU A 62 4.09 -1.96 20.21
C LEU A 62 3.61 -0.59 19.72
N LYS A 63 4.29 -0.01 18.75
CA LYS A 63 3.86 1.21 18.08
C LYS A 63 2.79 0.85 17.04
N ARG A 64 1.69 1.58 17.02
CA ARG A 64 0.68 1.44 15.96
C ARG A 64 1.32 1.87 14.62
N PRO A 65 1.20 1.07 13.55
CA PRO A 65 1.71 1.48 12.23
C PRO A 65 1.02 2.77 11.80
N LEU A 66 1.80 3.68 11.19
CA LEU A 66 1.30 4.97 10.72
C LEU A 66 0.32 4.82 9.55
N TYR A 67 0.56 3.83 8.69
CA TYR A 67 -0.27 3.54 7.54
C TYR A 67 -1.01 2.21 7.74
N PRO A 68 -2.32 2.16 7.46
CA PRO A 68 -3.03 0.89 7.44
C PRO A 68 -2.53 0.00 6.30
N GLY A 69 -2.74 -1.31 6.45
CA GLY A 69 -2.53 -2.27 5.36
C GLY A 69 -3.35 -1.89 4.12
N LYS A 70 -2.80 -2.18 2.95
CA LYS A 70 -3.47 -1.84 1.68
C LYS A 70 -4.70 -2.73 1.50
N VAL A 71 -5.87 -2.12 1.32
CA VAL A 71 -7.13 -2.82 1.07
C VAL A 71 -7.63 -2.47 -0.33
N ARG A 72 -8.03 -3.48 -1.11
CA ARG A 72 -8.69 -3.30 -2.40
C ARG A 72 -10.20 -3.53 -2.24
N MET A 73 -11.00 -2.79 -3.02
CA MET A 73 -12.47 -2.89 -3.02
C MET A 73 -13.14 -2.58 -1.66
N GLY A 74 -12.43 -1.90 -0.75
CA GLY A 74 -12.96 -1.45 0.55
C GLY A 74 -12.94 -2.49 1.67
N PHE A 75 -12.97 -3.80 1.36
CA PHE A 75 -12.99 -4.86 2.37
C PHE A 75 -11.96 -5.97 2.20
N ILE A 76 -11.30 -6.10 1.04
CA ILE A 76 -10.40 -7.23 0.75
C ILE A 76 -8.94 -6.80 0.89
N PRO A 77 -8.15 -7.42 1.79
CA PRO A 77 -6.73 -7.11 1.96
C PRO A 77 -5.90 -7.46 0.72
N ASP A 78 -4.84 -6.70 0.44
CA ASP A 78 -3.93 -6.88 -0.70
C ASP A 78 -3.21 -8.24 -0.67
N GLU A 79 -2.99 -8.78 0.53
CA GLU A 79 -2.40 -10.09 0.80
C GLU A 79 -3.19 -11.22 0.11
N TRP A 80 -4.51 -11.07 0.01
CA TRP A 80 -5.36 -12.04 -0.69
C TRP A 80 -5.06 -12.02 -2.19
N PHE A 81 -4.86 -10.83 -2.78
CA PHE A 81 -4.46 -10.70 -4.19
C PHE A 81 -3.05 -11.21 -4.43
N GLN A 82 -2.13 -11.00 -3.48
CA GLN A 82 -0.74 -11.44 -3.58
C GLN A 82 -0.63 -12.98 -3.61
N ALA A 83 -1.49 -13.70 -2.88
CA ALA A 83 -1.55 -15.15 -2.90
C ALA A 83 -1.86 -15.71 -4.31
N PHE A 84 -2.81 -15.10 -5.02
CA PHE A 84 -3.18 -15.51 -6.38
C PHE A 84 -2.21 -15.00 -7.46
N TYR A 85 -1.46 -13.93 -7.18
CA TYR A 85 -0.58 -13.29 -8.16
C TYR A 85 0.47 -14.27 -8.72
N GLN A 86 1.02 -15.14 -7.87
CA GLN A 86 2.04 -16.12 -8.29
C GLN A 86 1.50 -17.18 -9.27
N LYS A 87 0.18 -17.42 -9.31
CA LYS A 87 -0.43 -18.52 -10.10
C LYS A 87 -1.24 -18.00 -11.28
N THR A 88 -2.00 -16.95 -11.06
CA THR A 88 -3.07 -16.49 -11.96
C THR A 88 -2.94 -15.02 -12.33
N GLY A 89 -1.86 -14.36 -11.88
CA GLY A 89 -1.59 -12.94 -12.16
C GLY A 89 -2.60 -12.00 -11.49
N VAL A 90 -2.72 -10.78 -12.04
CA VAL A 90 -3.59 -9.72 -11.49
C VAL A 90 -5.08 -10.06 -11.66
N THR A 91 -5.44 -10.79 -12.71
CA THR A 91 -6.84 -11.08 -13.07
C THR A 91 -7.44 -12.23 -12.24
N GLY A 92 -6.60 -13.13 -11.71
CA GLY A 92 -7.02 -14.30 -10.95
C GLY A 92 -8.03 -14.04 -9.83
N PRO A 93 -7.73 -13.15 -8.86
CA PRO A 93 -8.65 -12.81 -7.77
C PRO A 93 -10.00 -12.29 -8.24
N TYR A 94 -10.01 -11.51 -9.33
CA TYR A 94 -11.25 -10.94 -9.87
C TYR A 94 -12.10 -12.02 -10.54
N LEU A 95 -11.49 -12.91 -11.34
CA LEU A 95 -12.21 -14.04 -11.93
C LEU A 95 -12.68 -15.04 -10.88
N PHE A 96 -11.90 -15.26 -9.82
CA PHE A 96 -12.32 -16.10 -8.71
C PHE A 96 -13.53 -15.51 -7.99
N GLY A 97 -13.52 -14.22 -7.68
CA GLY A 97 -14.65 -13.54 -7.05
C GLY A 97 -15.91 -13.54 -7.89
N THR A 98 -15.81 -13.25 -9.19
CA THR A 98 -16.97 -13.27 -10.10
C THR A 98 -17.47 -14.70 -10.34
N GLY A 99 -16.57 -15.66 -10.53
CA GLY A 99 -16.90 -17.08 -10.70
C GLY A 99 -17.60 -17.66 -9.47
N LEU A 100 -17.11 -17.36 -8.26
CA LEU A 100 -17.74 -17.78 -7.01
C LEU A 100 -19.12 -17.16 -6.83
N SER A 101 -19.29 -15.89 -7.18
CA SER A 101 -20.60 -15.20 -7.13
C SER A 101 -21.62 -15.84 -8.08
N VAL A 102 -21.22 -16.11 -9.33
CA VAL A 102 -22.09 -16.78 -10.31
C VAL A 102 -22.42 -18.22 -9.89
N TYR A 103 -21.46 -18.93 -9.30
CA TYR A 103 -21.68 -20.28 -8.77
C TYR A 103 -22.72 -20.29 -7.65
N LEU A 104 -22.61 -19.37 -6.69
CA LEU A 104 -23.56 -19.24 -5.57
C LEU A 104 -24.99 -18.95 -6.05
N LEU A 105 -25.13 -18.08 -7.06
CA LEU A 105 -26.41 -17.79 -7.70
C LEU A 105 -26.95 -19.00 -8.46
N SER A 106 -26.11 -19.70 -9.23
CA SER A 106 -26.50 -20.90 -9.99
C SER A 106 -26.90 -22.07 -9.11
N LYS A 107 -26.36 -22.16 -7.89
CA LYS A 107 -26.69 -23.18 -6.89
C LYS A 107 -27.83 -22.77 -5.96
N GLU A 108 -28.45 -21.61 -6.18
CA GLU A 108 -29.52 -21.07 -5.33
C GLU A 108 -29.10 -20.99 -3.84
N ILE A 109 -27.80 -20.92 -3.56
CA ILE A 109 -27.27 -20.71 -2.20
C ILE A 109 -27.45 -19.23 -1.83
N MET A 110 -27.33 -18.34 -2.82
CA MET A 110 -27.85 -16.98 -2.74
C MET A 110 -29.15 -16.90 -3.52
N VAL A 111 -30.27 -17.07 -2.83
CA VAL A 111 -31.60 -16.91 -3.41
C VAL A 111 -31.90 -15.41 -3.53
N VAL A 112 -32.33 -14.98 -4.72
CA VAL A 112 -32.70 -13.58 -4.98
C VAL A 112 -34.14 -13.36 -4.52
N GLU A 113 -34.30 -13.14 -3.22
CA GLU A 113 -35.58 -12.76 -2.60
C GLU A 113 -35.65 -11.26 -2.30
N HIS A 114 -36.77 -10.82 -1.73
CA HIS A 114 -36.99 -9.43 -1.31
C HIS A 114 -35.89 -8.94 -0.35
N GLU A 115 -35.44 -9.80 0.57
CA GLU A 115 -34.38 -9.48 1.52
C GLU A 115 -33.01 -9.29 0.84
N PHE A 116 -32.73 -10.06 -0.23
CA PHE A 116 -31.48 -9.90 -0.97
C PHE A 116 -31.42 -8.54 -1.67
N VAL A 117 -32.52 -8.12 -2.30
CA VAL A 117 -32.61 -6.80 -2.95
C VAL A 117 -32.46 -5.68 -1.91
N THR A 118 -33.09 -5.82 -0.76
CA THR A 118 -32.96 -4.86 0.36
C THR A 118 -31.51 -4.75 0.84
N GLY A 119 -30.80 -5.88 0.97
CA GLY A 119 -29.38 -5.91 1.33
C GLY A 119 -28.49 -5.22 0.29
N VAL A 120 -28.74 -5.42 -1.01
CA VAL A 120 -27.99 -4.76 -2.08
C VAL A 120 -28.20 -3.24 -2.06
N THR A 121 -29.43 -2.77 -1.82
CA THR A 121 -29.71 -1.33 -1.70
C THR A 121 -28.97 -0.71 -0.51
N LEU A 122 -28.94 -1.38 0.64
CA LEU A 122 -28.22 -0.92 1.83
C LEU A 122 -26.70 -0.87 1.57
N ALA A 123 -26.15 -1.88 0.90
CA ALA A 123 -24.74 -1.89 0.51
C ALA A 123 -24.39 -0.73 -0.43
N ILE A 124 -25.21 -0.44 -1.44
CA ILE A 124 -25.01 0.70 -2.35
C ILE A 124 -25.09 2.03 -1.60
N MET A 125 -26.07 2.20 -0.71
CA MET A 125 -26.20 3.39 0.13
C MET A 125 -24.96 3.58 1.00
N THR A 126 -24.43 2.50 1.59
CA THR A 126 -23.23 2.54 2.44
C THR A 126 -22.00 2.96 1.63
N VAL A 127 -21.80 2.38 0.45
CA VAL A 127 -20.70 2.77 -0.45
C VAL A 127 -20.84 4.24 -0.88
N TYR A 128 -22.06 4.70 -1.14
CA TYR A 128 -22.31 6.10 -1.46
C TYR A 128 -21.98 7.01 -0.27
N ALA A 129 -22.41 6.64 0.94
CA ALA A 129 -22.14 7.38 2.16
C ALA A 129 -20.63 7.50 2.43
N VAL A 130 -19.88 6.40 2.37
CA VAL A 130 -18.41 6.42 2.52
C VAL A 130 -17.76 7.31 1.45
N LYS A 131 -18.17 7.18 0.18
CA LYS A 131 -17.59 8.00 -0.91
C LYS A 131 -17.93 9.49 -0.81
N LYS A 132 -19.04 9.87 -0.16
CA LYS A 132 -19.47 11.27 -0.03
C LYS A 132 -19.06 11.92 1.28
N PHE A 133 -19.04 11.16 2.38
CA PHE A 133 -18.81 11.66 3.72
C PHE A 133 -17.42 11.30 4.28
N GLY A 134 -16.68 10.37 3.65
CA GLY A 134 -15.29 10.04 3.99
C GLY A 134 -15.17 8.77 4.82
#